data_AF-J3NU95-F1
#
_entry.id   AF-J3NU95-F1
#
_cell.length_a   1.000
_cell.length_b   1.000
_cell.length_c   1.000
_cell.angle_alpha   90.00
_cell.angle_beta   90.00
_cell.angle_gamma   90.00
#
_symmetry.space_group_name_H-M   'P 1'
#
loop_
_entity.id
_entity.type
_entity.pdbx_description
1 polymer ?
#
loop_
_entity_poly.entity_id
_entity_poly.type
_entity_poly.pdbx_seq_one_letter_code
_entity_poly.pdbx_strand_id
1 'polypeptide(L)'
;MRWHGFFPHGECPCGILSYIDPIPRVSCTLRHVPVTFHAVLNRAPRSPRPNSSQQPTTQQPTTQQTMRLSILASLAAVAPLAACHGAVTSYEIGGVKYPGYEGFSPNSSPKTIQFQWPNYDPVMNPADAKMRCNGGTRADLVAPVKAGTNITAFWKQWTHAQGPVTVWLYRCEGAHGSSACRGDGKGWFKIDEMGMWGGKLNSENWGTAIVLKTGKWSSKIPAGIKPGNYLIRHELLALHQSNTPQFYPECAQIEIQGAGTALPPDTHKFSIPTYAPMSDPGVRIDIYSSKATEYKVPGGPVWTGFK
;
A
#
# COMPACT_ATOMS: atom_id res chain seq x y z
N MET A 1 21.29 -29.81 13.81
CA MET A 1 20.63 -28.66 14.48
C MET A 1 20.54 -27.52 13.48
N ARG A 2 19.31 -27.14 13.10
CA ARG A 2 19.02 -25.97 12.26
C ARG A 2 19.15 -24.71 13.12
N TRP A 3 19.72 -23.65 12.56
CA TRP A 3 19.55 -22.29 13.07
C TRP A 3 19.10 -21.38 11.94
N HIS A 4 17.96 -20.72 12.17
CA HIS A 4 17.35 -19.72 11.30
C HIS A 4 18.13 -18.41 11.39
N GLY A 5 18.51 -17.86 10.24
CA GLY A 5 18.97 -16.48 10.12
C GLY A 5 17.79 -15.55 9.87
N PHE A 6 17.50 -14.67 10.82
CA PHE A 6 16.65 -13.49 10.63
C PHE A 6 17.42 -12.46 9.79
N PHE A 7 16.83 -12.00 8.69
CA PHE A 7 17.27 -10.79 7.98
C PHE A 7 16.46 -9.60 8.50
N PRO A 8 17.07 -8.47 8.88
CA PRO A 8 16.32 -7.25 9.13
C PRO A 8 15.94 -6.62 7.78
N HIS A 9 14.66 -6.28 7.64
CA HIS A 9 14.12 -5.50 6.53
C HIS A 9 14.83 -4.15 6.43
N GLY A 10 15.35 -3.83 5.24
CA GLY A 10 15.87 -2.51 4.92
C GLY A 10 14.72 -1.55 4.61
N GLU A 11 14.55 -0.52 5.43
CA GLU A 11 13.70 0.63 5.15
C GLU A 11 14.48 1.61 4.26
N CYS A 12 13.92 2.00 3.11
CA CYS A 12 14.40 3.14 2.34
C CYS A 12 13.60 4.39 2.77
N PRO A 13 14.25 5.52 3.13
CA PRO A 13 13.54 6.73 3.48
C PRO A 13 12.95 7.43 2.24
N CYS A 14 11.67 7.81 2.34
CA CYS A 14 10.96 8.62 1.36
C CYS A 14 11.49 10.06 1.37
N GLY A 15 12.11 10.50 0.29
CA GLY A 15 12.52 11.89 0.09
C GLY A 15 11.35 12.75 -0.40
N ILE A 16 11.03 13.82 0.33
CA ILE A 16 10.14 14.89 -0.13
C ILE A 16 10.92 15.73 -1.15
N LEU A 17 10.54 15.67 -2.43
CA LEU A 17 11.00 16.59 -3.46
C LEU A 17 10.06 17.80 -3.49
N SER A 18 10.41 18.85 -2.75
CA SER A 18 9.89 20.20 -3.00
C SER A 18 10.58 20.78 -4.24
N TYR A 19 9.82 20.92 -5.31
CA TYR A 19 10.26 21.45 -6.61
C TYR A 19 10.27 22.99 -6.58
N ILE A 20 11.44 23.62 -6.56
CA ILE A 20 11.70 24.96 -7.12
C ILE A 20 13.14 24.94 -7.70
N ASP A 21 13.27 25.17 -9.01
CA ASP A 21 14.48 25.18 -9.88
C ASP A 21 15.57 26.24 -9.51
N PRO A 22 16.77 26.31 -10.15
CA PRO A 22 17.52 25.31 -10.95
C PRO A 22 19.04 25.17 -10.56
N ILE A 23 19.64 24.00 -10.88
CA ILE A 23 21.05 23.68 -11.27
C ILE A 23 22.20 24.56 -10.70
N PRO A 24 23.23 24.00 -10.00
CA PRO A 24 24.41 23.46 -10.69
C PRO A 24 25.04 22.16 -10.16
N ARG A 25 25.79 21.52 -11.08
CA ARG A 25 26.57 20.28 -10.95
C ARG A 25 27.50 20.29 -9.73
N VAL A 26 27.56 19.18 -8.99
CA VAL A 26 28.75 18.80 -8.22
C VAL A 26 28.98 17.29 -8.32
N SER A 27 30.20 16.94 -8.71
CA SER A 27 30.75 15.58 -8.76
C SER A 27 31.34 15.24 -7.39
N CYS A 28 31.07 14.05 -6.84
CA CYS A 28 31.70 13.58 -5.60
C CYS A 28 32.19 12.13 -5.73
N THR A 29 33.51 11.98 -5.69
CA THR A 29 34.28 10.74 -5.63
C THR A 29 34.21 10.09 -4.23
N LEU A 30 33.95 8.79 -4.19
CA LEU A 30 33.97 7.94 -2.97
C LEU A 30 35.41 7.66 -2.51
N ARG A 31 35.68 7.81 -1.20
CA ARG A 31 36.82 7.18 -0.51
C ARG A 31 36.31 6.23 0.58
N HIS A 32 36.80 5.00 0.56
CA HIS A 32 36.60 3.98 1.58
C HIS A 32 37.46 4.22 2.82
N VAL A 33 36.93 3.87 4.01
CA VAL A 33 37.71 3.68 5.24
C VAL A 33 37.33 2.31 5.83
N PRO A 34 38.29 1.42 6.17
CA PRO A 34 38.01 0.16 6.85
C PRO A 34 38.09 0.32 8.38
N VAL A 35 37.32 -0.50 9.10
CA VAL A 35 37.33 -0.59 10.58
C VAL A 35 38.02 -1.89 10.98
N THR A 36 38.97 -1.81 11.91
CA THR A 36 39.64 -2.96 12.55
C THR A 36 39.32 -2.98 14.05
N PHE A 37 38.98 -4.16 14.57
CA PHE A 37 38.73 -4.42 16.00
C PHE A 37 40.02 -4.87 16.72
N HIS A 38 40.26 -4.38 17.94
CA HIS A 38 41.17 -5.01 18.89
C HIS A 38 40.55 -5.03 20.30
N ALA A 39 40.60 -6.22 20.93
CA ALA A 39 40.24 -6.45 22.33
C ALA A 39 41.49 -6.38 23.21
N VAL A 40 41.37 -5.84 24.43
CA VAL A 40 42.43 -5.88 25.45
C VAL A 40 41.85 -6.25 26.81
N LEU A 41 42.33 -7.37 27.36
CA LEU A 41 42.19 -7.80 28.75
C LEU A 41 43.46 -7.40 29.50
N ASN A 42 43.35 -6.87 30.72
CA ASN A 42 44.51 -6.67 31.61
C ASN A 42 44.20 -7.14 33.04
N ARG A 43 45.08 -8.00 33.58
CA ARG A 43 45.24 -8.31 35.01
C ARG A 43 46.61 -7.81 35.48
N ALA A 44 46.64 -7.20 36.66
CA ALA A 44 47.84 -6.82 37.45
C ALA A 44 48.37 -8.04 38.27
N PRO A 45 49.33 -7.96 39.23
CA PRO A 45 50.19 -6.84 39.70
C PRO A 45 51.67 -7.24 39.99
N ARG A 46 52.52 -6.30 40.44
CA ARG A 46 53.59 -6.50 41.46
C ARG A 46 54.27 -5.18 41.89
N SER A 47 54.67 -5.11 43.16
CA SER A 47 55.34 -4.03 43.93
C SER A 47 56.68 -4.56 44.50
N PRO A 48 57.71 -3.73 44.80
CA PRO A 48 58.03 -3.25 46.18
C PRO A 48 58.57 -1.78 46.23
N ARG A 49 58.21 -0.90 47.19
CA ARG A 49 58.75 -0.60 48.57
C ARG A 49 60.00 0.37 48.61
N PRO A 50 60.34 1.06 49.74
CA PRO A 50 60.23 2.54 49.89
C PRO A 50 61.47 3.27 50.50
N ASN A 51 61.44 4.62 50.58
CA ASN A 51 62.04 5.46 51.66
C ASN A 51 61.67 6.96 51.42
N SER A 52 60.92 7.63 52.31
CA SER A 52 61.30 8.32 53.56
C SER A 52 61.79 9.77 53.35
N SER A 53 60.99 10.75 53.82
CA SER A 53 61.39 11.82 54.75
C SER A 53 60.39 13.00 54.77
N GLN A 54 59.79 13.17 55.96
CA GLN A 54 59.48 14.39 56.72
C GLN A 54 58.52 15.50 56.20
N GLN A 55 57.57 15.80 57.10
CA GLN A 55 56.58 16.89 57.29
C GLN A 55 57.24 18.28 57.55
N PRO A 56 56.54 19.40 57.89
CA PRO A 56 55.09 19.69 57.89
C PRO A 56 54.64 21.12 57.42
N THR A 57 53.31 21.27 57.31
CA THR A 57 52.45 22.45 57.64
C THR A 57 52.53 23.76 56.82
N THR A 58 51.40 24.11 56.19
CA THR A 58 50.58 25.28 56.56
C THR A 58 49.23 25.25 55.82
N GLN A 59 48.14 25.55 56.55
CA GLN A 59 46.77 25.68 56.05
C GLN A 59 46.50 27.13 55.62
N GLN A 60 45.68 27.37 54.58
CA GLN A 60 44.54 28.33 54.55
C GLN A 60 43.81 28.42 53.17
N PRO A 61 42.62 29.08 53.02
CA PRO A 61 41.38 28.41 52.63
C PRO A 61 40.65 28.99 51.38
N THR A 62 39.42 28.49 51.15
CA THR A 62 38.26 29.08 50.43
C THR A 62 38.25 29.10 48.89
N THR A 63 37.30 28.36 48.29
CA THR A 63 36.09 28.93 47.63
C THR A 63 35.16 27.83 47.12
N GLN A 64 33.89 27.86 47.54
CA GLN A 64 32.81 27.04 46.98
C GLN A 64 32.39 27.62 45.63
N GLN A 65 32.59 26.89 44.53
CA GLN A 65 31.95 27.16 43.24
C GLN A 65 30.62 26.41 43.16
N THR A 66 29.53 27.17 43.12
CA THR A 66 28.19 26.70 42.78
C THR A 66 28.15 26.31 41.30
N MET A 67 28.18 25.00 41.01
CA MET A 67 27.90 24.49 39.67
C MET A 67 26.42 24.72 39.33
N ARG A 68 26.15 25.62 38.39
CA ARG A 68 24.83 25.75 37.75
C ARG A 68 24.67 24.60 36.76
N LEU A 69 23.70 23.72 37.04
CA LEU A 69 23.34 22.61 36.17
C LEU A 69 22.47 23.14 35.02
N SER A 70 23.06 23.34 33.84
CA SER A 70 22.32 23.68 32.62
C SER A 70 21.65 22.42 32.07
N ILE A 71 20.33 22.30 32.27
CA ILE A 71 19.52 21.23 31.70
C ILE A 71 19.32 21.54 30.20
N LEU A 72 20.08 20.88 29.34
CA LEU A 72 19.82 20.84 27.89
C LEU A 72 18.62 19.89 27.66
N ALA A 73 17.42 20.45 27.48
CA ALA A 73 16.26 19.70 27.05
C ALA A 73 16.46 19.23 25.60
N SER A 74 16.77 17.96 25.40
CA SER A 74 16.80 17.33 24.08
C SER A 74 15.37 17.16 23.57
N LEU A 75 14.96 18.02 22.63
CA LEU A 75 13.69 17.88 21.91
C LEU A 75 13.82 16.66 20.97
N ALA A 76 13.26 15.52 21.37
CA ALA A 76 13.17 14.36 20.47
C ALA A 76 12.19 14.70 19.34
N ALA A 77 12.72 14.95 18.14
CA ALA A 77 11.90 15.13 16.95
C ALA A 77 11.17 13.82 16.62
N VAL A 78 9.87 13.77 16.89
CA VAL A 78 9.00 12.70 16.41
C VAL A 78 8.78 12.96 14.92
N ALA A 79 9.58 12.31 14.07
CA ALA A 79 9.31 12.30 12.64
C ALA A 79 7.96 11.58 12.42
N PRO A 80 7.01 12.16 11.67
CA PRO A 80 5.81 11.44 11.30
C PRO A 80 6.23 10.23 10.48
N LEU A 81 5.88 9.03 10.95
CA LEU A 81 5.91 7.82 10.14
C LEU A 81 4.97 8.07 8.96
N ALA A 82 5.52 8.40 7.80
CA ALA A 82 4.74 8.48 6.57
C ALA A 82 4.23 7.06 6.29
N ALA A 83 2.96 6.79 6.56
CA ALA A 83 2.33 5.51 6.26
C ALA A 83 2.32 5.35 4.73
N CYS A 84 3.26 4.63 4.13
CA CYS A 84 3.50 4.66 2.68
C CYS A 84 2.50 3.83 1.85
N HIS A 85 1.25 3.66 2.29
CA HIS A 85 0.27 2.71 1.73
C HIS A 85 -1.17 3.24 1.84
N GLY A 86 -2.15 2.62 1.17
CA GLY A 86 -3.53 3.09 1.18
C GLY A 86 -4.58 2.06 0.79
N ALA A 87 -5.84 2.41 1.02
CA ALA A 87 -7.04 1.65 0.65
C ALA A 87 -8.14 2.60 0.18
N VAL A 88 -9.18 2.09 -0.49
CA VAL A 88 -10.39 2.88 -0.74
C VAL A 88 -11.04 3.26 0.60
N THR A 89 -11.36 4.54 0.79
CA THR A 89 -11.92 5.06 2.04
C THR A 89 -13.28 5.74 1.88
N SER A 90 -13.74 5.97 0.64
CA SER A 90 -15.09 6.44 0.36
C SER A 90 -15.44 6.29 -1.12
N TYR A 91 -16.72 6.47 -1.43
CA TYR A 91 -17.26 6.42 -2.79
C TYR A 91 -18.15 7.64 -3.08
N GLU A 92 -18.27 7.99 -4.35
CA GLU A 92 -19.30 8.91 -4.85
C GLU A 92 -20.07 8.24 -6.00
N ILE A 93 -21.39 8.17 -5.86
CA ILE A 93 -22.30 7.50 -6.79
C ILE A 93 -23.51 8.41 -7.00
N GLY A 94 -23.74 8.85 -8.24
CA GLY A 94 -24.85 9.76 -8.56
C GLY A 94 -24.82 11.08 -7.78
N GLY A 95 -23.63 11.58 -7.43
CA GLY A 95 -23.45 12.78 -6.61
C GLY A 95 -23.63 12.57 -5.10
N VAL A 96 -23.97 11.35 -4.65
CA VAL A 96 -24.07 11.00 -3.23
C VAL A 96 -22.75 10.41 -2.75
N LYS A 97 -22.24 10.95 -1.64
CA LYS A 97 -21.03 10.43 -0.97
C LYS A 97 -21.39 9.31 0.00
N TYR A 98 -20.66 8.21 -0.10
CA TYR A 98 -20.76 7.07 0.80
C TYR A 98 -19.44 6.95 1.57
N PRO A 99 -19.43 7.12 2.91
CA PRO A 99 -18.22 6.87 3.68
C PRO A 99 -17.84 5.39 3.56
N GLY A 100 -16.55 5.10 3.49
CA GLY A 100 -16.02 3.74 3.54
C GLY A 100 -15.96 3.18 4.95
N TYR A 101 -15.45 1.97 5.05
CA TYR A 101 -15.09 1.33 6.31
C TYR A 101 -13.82 1.99 6.88
N GLU A 102 -13.73 2.17 8.20
CA GLU A 102 -12.54 2.71 8.86
C GLU A 102 -11.69 1.57 9.44
N GLY A 103 -10.76 1.04 8.64
CA GLY A 103 -9.96 -0.15 9.00
C GLY A 103 -9.09 0.00 10.24
N PHE A 104 -8.52 1.19 10.47
CA PHE A 104 -7.72 1.48 11.66
C PHE A 104 -8.55 1.75 12.92
N SER A 105 -9.84 2.05 12.76
CA SER A 105 -10.76 2.31 13.88
C SER A 105 -12.12 1.62 13.67
N PRO A 106 -12.16 0.27 13.64
CA PRO A 106 -13.38 -0.51 13.33
C PRO A 106 -14.59 -0.11 14.19
N ASN A 107 -14.35 0.14 15.48
CA ASN A 107 -15.39 0.45 16.47
C ASN A 107 -16.07 1.80 16.23
N SER A 108 -15.42 2.71 15.48
CA SER A 108 -15.98 4.00 15.08
C SER A 108 -16.36 4.04 13.60
N SER A 109 -16.29 2.92 12.89
CA SER A 109 -16.66 2.87 11.48
C SER A 109 -18.15 3.21 11.32
N PRO A 110 -18.53 4.11 10.40
CA PRO A 110 -19.92 4.34 10.09
C PRO A 110 -20.53 3.10 9.41
N LYS A 111 -21.86 3.01 9.41
CA LYS A 111 -22.55 2.10 8.49
C LYS A 111 -22.17 2.47 7.06
N THR A 112 -21.69 1.48 6.30
CA THR A 112 -21.09 1.71 4.99
C THR A 112 -21.55 0.66 3.99
N ILE A 113 -21.34 0.94 2.71
CA ILE A 113 -21.48 -0.02 1.61
C ILE A 113 -20.21 -0.87 1.43
N GLN A 114 -19.09 -0.47 2.04
CA GLN A 114 -17.79 -1.10 1.86
C GLN A 114 -17.61 -2.31 2.78
N PHE A 115 -16.99 -3.36 2.26
CA PHE A 115 -16.55 -4.49 3.07
C PHE A 115 -15.41 -4.07 4.01
N GLN A 116 -15.24 -4.81 5.09
CA GLN A 116 -14.17 -4.57 6.05
C GLN A 116 -12.79 -4.75 5.40
N TRP A 117 -11.84 -3.90 5.78
CA TRP A 117 -10.43 -4.05 5.45
C TRP A 117 -9.60 -3.71 6.70
N PRO A 118 -8.51 -4.43 6.99
CA PRO A 118 -7.87 -4.39 8.32
C PRO A 118 -6.88 -3.24 8.50
N ASN A 119 -6.17 -2.88 7.44
CA ASN A 119 -5.08 -1.91 7.44
C ASN A 119 -4.71 -1.57 5.98
N TYR A 120 -3.60 -0.86 5.77
CA TYR A 120 -3.09 -0.54 4.44
C TYR A 120 -2.04 -1.54 3.92
N ASP A 121 -1.86 -2.70 4.56
CA ASP A 121 -0.89 -3.68 4.08
C ASP A 121 -1.38 -4.34 2.78
N PRO A 122 -0.49 -4.60 1.82
CA PRO A 122 -0.85 -5.32 0.62
C PRO A 122 -1.14 -6.80 0.88
N VAL A 123 -1.97 -7.38 0.02
CA VAL A 123 -2.01 -8.82 -0.19
C VAL A 123 -0.85 -9.20 -1.10
N MET A 124 0.11 -9.97 -0.60
CA MET A 124 1.35 -10.34 -1.32
C MET A 124 1.24 -11.67 -2.06
N ASN A 125 0.39 -12.57 -1.58
CA ASN A 125 0.17 -13.87 -2.18
C ASN A 125 -1.11 -13.82 -3.02
N PRO A 126 -1.03 -13.90 -4.37
CA PRO A 126 -2.20 -13.84 -5.22
C PRO A 126 -3.12 -15.07 -5.10
N ALA A 127 -2.73 -16.12 -4.36
CA ALA A 127 -3.59 -17.24 -4.02
C ALA A 127 -4.36 -17.06 -2.69
N ASP A 128 -4.09 -16.00 -1.93
CA ASP A 128 -4.73 -15.75 -0.64
C ASP A 128 -6.21 -15.38 -0.82
N ALA A 129 -7.10 -15.90 0.03
CA ALA A 129 -8.51 -15.54 0.04
C ALA A 129 -8.74 -14.02 0.22
N LYS A 130 -7.83 -13.33 0.91
CA LYS A 130 -7.83 -11.86 1.07
C LYS A 130 -7.78 -11.12 -0.26
N MET A 131 -7.25 -11.72 -1.34
CA MET A 131 -7.24 -11.10 -2.68
C MET A 131 -8.62 -10.67 -3.14
N ARG A 132 -9.69 -11.31 -2.65
CA ARG A 132 -11.04 -10.97 -3.08
C ARG A 132 -11.45 -9.58 -2.61
N CYS A 133 -11.48 -9.36 -1.31
CA CYS A 133 -12.05 -8.16 -0.68
C CYS A 133 -11.28 -7.75 0.60
N ASN A 134 -9.96 -7.93 0.62
CA ASN A 134 -9.08 -7.67 1.78
C ASN A 134 -9.51 -8.40 3.07
N GLY A 135 -10.11 -9.59 2.92
CA GLY A 135 -10.66 -10.39 4.02
C GLY A 135 -12.05 -9.98 4.52
N GLY A 136 -12.61 -8.87 4.01
CA GLY A 136 -13.99 -8.47 4.28
C GLY A 136 -15.02 -9.42 3.67
N THR A 137 -16.21 -9.48 4.28
CA THR A 137 -17.25 -10.46 3.89
C THR A 137 -18.64 -9.90 3.73
N ARG A 138 -18.91 -8.67 4.20
CA ARG A 138 -20.23 -8.02 4.13
C ARG A 138 -20.11 -6.52 4.39
N ALA A 139 -21.15 -5.77 4.04
CA ALA A 139 -21.35 -4.40 4.50
C ALA A 139 -22.78 -4.17 5.02
N ASP A 140 -23.00 -3.05 5.71
CA ASP A 140 -24.29 -2.71 6.32
C ASP A 140 -25.31 -2.18 5.33
N LEU A 141 -24.83 -1.49 4.30
CA LEU A 141 -25.65 -0.73 3.36
C LEU A 141 -25.42 -1.20 1.92
N VAL A 142 -26.31 -0.81 1.03
CA VAL A 142 -26.22 -1.03 -0.41
C VAL A 142 -26.46 0.31 -1.10
N ALA A 143 -25.61 0.69 -2.05
CA ALA A 143 -25.79 1.92 -2.82
C ALA A 143 -26.53 1.64 -4.15
N PRO A 144 -27.68 2.29 -4.42
CA PRO A 144 -28.29 2.23 -5.73
C PRO A 144 -27.42 2.99 -6.75
N VAL A 145 -27.23 2.41 -7.93
CA VAL A 145 -26.51 3.04 -9.05
C VAL A 145 -27.26 2.80 -10.35
N LYS A 146 -27.39 3.84 -11.17
CA LYS A 146 -27.97 3.67 -12.51
C LYS A 146 -26.92 3.12 -13.46
N ALA A 147 -27.26 2.09 -14.22
CA ALA A 147 -26.43 1.61 -15.33
C ALA A 147 -26.06 2.78 -16.26
N GLY A 148 -24.82 2.81 -16.74
CA GLY A 148 -24.32 3.89 -17.59
C GLY A 148 -23.79 5.12 -16.85
N THR A 149 -23.91 5.18 -15.52
CA THR A 149 -23.31 6.26 -14.70
C THR A 149 -21.97 5.84 -14.10
N ASN A 150 -21.20 6.82 -13.64
CA ASN A 150 -19.92 6.55 -12.99
C ASN A 150 -20.08 6.26 -11.49
N ILE A 151 -19.26 5.35 -11.00
CA ILE A 151 -18.89 5.23 -9.59
C ILE A 151 -17.46 5.75 -9.44
N THR A 152 -17.23 6.60 -8.45
CA THR A 152 -15.88 7.07 -8.12
C THR A 152 -15.46 6.52 -6.77
N ALA A 153 -14.33 5.81 -6.70
CA ALA A 153 -13.68 5.40 -5.47
C ALA A 153 -12.59 6.42 -5.09
N PHE A 154 -12.43 6.67 -3.80
CA PHE A 154 -11.46 7.63 -3.27
C PHE A 154 -10.50 6.95 -2.30
N TRP A 155 -9.24 7.32 -2.40
CA TRP A 155 -8.17 6.95 -1.49
C TRP A 155 -7.77 8.21 -0.70
N LYS A 156 -7.79 8.13 0.63
CA LYS A 156 -7.25 9.22 1.48
C LYS A 156 -5.74 9.39 1.24
N GLN A 157 -5.08 8.30 0.88
CA GLN A 157 -3.66 8.25 0.61
C GLN A 157 -3.35 7.12 -0.37
N TRP A 158 -2.40 7.36 -1.27
CA TRP A 158 -1.75 6.37 -2.12
C TRP A 158 -0.35 6.89 -2.47
N THR A 159 0.59 6.00 -2.76
CA THR A 159 2.04 6.29 -2.75
C THR A 159 2.81 5.64 -3.90
N HIS A 160 2.20 4.72 -4.65
CA HIS A 160 2.91 3.89 -5.63
C HIS A 160 2.50 4.23 -7.06
N ALA A 161 3.45 4.76 -7.85
CA ALA A 161 3.15 5.18 -9.21
C ALA A 161 3.10 4.03 -10.23
N GLN A 162 3.80 2.91 -9.99
CA GLN A 162 3.97 1.84 -10.98
C GLN A 162 3.00 0.68 -10.73
N GLY A 163 2.01 0.54 -11.60
CA GLY A 163 0.98 -0.48 -11.42
C GLY A 163 -0.32 -0.25 -12.20
N PRO A 164 -1.06 -1.30 -12.55
CA PRO A 164 -2.39 -1.11 -13.11
C PRO A 164 -3.43 -0.78 -12.04
N VAL A 165 -4.51 -0.13 -12.48
CA VAL A 165 -5.80 -0.07 -11.78
C VAL A 165 -6.76 -1.03 -12.48
N THR A 166 -7.54 -1.79 -11.72
CA THR A 166 -8.65 -2.57 -12.27
C THR A 166 -9.92 -2.41 -11.44
N VAL A 167 -11.07 -2.44 -12.12
CA VAL A 167 -12.38 -2.42 -11.47
C VAL A 167 -13.22 -3.57 -11.98
N TRP A 168 -13.82 -4.31 -11.04
CA TRP A 168 -14.54 -5.54 -11.30
C TRP A 168 -15.94 -5.48 -10.72
N LEU A 169 -16.85 -6.22 -11.34
CA LEU A 169 -18.18 -6.49 -10.81
C LEU A 169 -18.36 -8.00 -10.58
N TYR A 170 -19.22 -8.33 -9.62
CA TYR A 170 -19.70 -9.69 -9.38
C TYR A 170 -21.20 -9.63 -9.12
N ARG A 171 -22.00 -10.37 -9.88
CA ARG A 171 -23.46 -10.41 -9.70
C ARG A 171 -23.82 -11.32 -8.53
N CYS A 172 -24.61 -10.82 -7.60
CA CYS A 172 -25.18 -11.62 -6.52
C CYS A 172 -26.51 -12.23 -6.96
N GLU A 173 -26.64 -13.55 -6.83
CA GLU A 173 -27.90 -14.26 -7.12
C GLU A 173 -28.94 -14.12 -5.99
N GLY A 174 -28.56 -13.55 -4.84
CA GLY A 174 -29.42 -13.32 -3.68
C GLY A 174 -29.25 -11.93 -3.07
N ALA A 175 -29.82 -11.76 -1.87
CA ALA A 175 -29.65 -10.54 -1.08
C ALA A 175 -28.18 -10.34 -0.66
N HIS A 176 -27.78 -9.07 -0.53
CA HIS A 176 -26.51 -8.68 0.09
C HIS A 176 -26.38 -9.26 1.50
N GLY A 177 -25.15 -9.58 1.92
CA GLY A 177 -24.87 -10.21 3.22
C GLY A 177 -25.14 -11.72 3.30
N SER A 178 -25.80 -12.33 2.29
CA SER A 178 -25.92 -13.79 2.19
C SER A 178 -24.58 -14.44 1.81
N SER A 179 -24.43 -15.75 2.07
CA SER A 179 -23.26 -16.51 1.62
C SER A 179 -23.07 -16.46 0.09
N ALA A 180 -24.17 -16.32 -0.67
CA ALA A 180 -24.14 -16.19 -2.12
C ALA A 180 -23.61 -14.83 -2.63
N CYS A 181 -23.47 -13.83 -1.76
CA CYS A 181 -23.01 -12.48 -2.11
C CYS A 181 -21.67 -12.12 -1.43
N ARG A 182 -20.78 -13.11 -1.30
CA ARG A 182 -19.39 -12.95 -0.82
C ARG A 182 -18.34 -12.99 -1.94
N GLY A 183 -18.81 -13.06 -3.20
CA GLY A 183 -17.95 -13.13 -4.38
C GLY A 183 -17.18 -14.44 -4.54
N ASP A 184 -17.70 -15.54 -4.00
CA ASP A 184 -17.12 -16.87 -4.16
C ASP A 184 -17.33 -17.42 -5.57
N GLY A 185 -16.36 -18.20 -6.07
CA GLY A 185 -16.46 -18.88 -7.36
C GLY A 185 -16.22 -17.99 -8.59
N LYS A 186 -16.58 -18.52 -9.76
CA LYS A 186 -16.32 -17.90 -11.07
C LYS A 186 -17.46 -16.97 -11.45
N GLY A 187 -17.30 -15.68 -11.13
CA GLY A 187 -18.33 -14.68 -11.41
C GLY A 187 -17.83 -13.24 -11.51
N TRP A 188 -16.55 -13.00 -11.22
CA TRP A 188 -15.95 -11.66 -11.32
C TRP A 188 -15.66 -11.34 -12.77
N PHE A 189 -16.07 -10.16 -13.23
CA PHE A 189 -15.76 -9.67 -14.57
C PHE A 189 -15.28 -8.23 -14.49
N LYS A 190 -14.25 -7.92 -15.28
CA LYS A 190 -13.61 -6.60 -15.29
C LYS A 190 -14.46 -5.64 -16.11
N ILE A 191 -14.70 -4.44 -15.60
CA ILE A 191 -15.46 -3.38 -16.29
C ILE A 191 -14.59 -2.18 -16.66
N ASP A 192 -13.42 -2.05 -16.06
CA ASP A 192 -12.48 -0.97 -16.32
C ASP A 192 -11.06 -1.40 -15.95
N GLU A 193 -10.08 -0.91 -16.70
CA GLU A 193 -8.67 -1.08 -16.40
C GLU A 193 -7.81 0.03 -16.99
N MET A 194 -6.71 0.33 -16.32
CA MET A 194 -5.63 1.10 -16.91
C MET A 194 -4.29 0.55 -16.46
N GLY A 195 -3.55 -0.02 -17.42
CA GLY A 195 -2.17 -0.45 -17.26
C GLY A 195 -1.16 0.67 -17.55
N MET A 196 -0.05 0.30 -18.20
CA MET A 196 0.97 1.24 -18.65
C MET A 196 0.57 1.87 -20.00
N TRP A 197 0.73 3.18 -20.15
CA TRP A 197 0.56 3.86 -21.46
C TRP A 197 1.86 4.46 -22.02
N GLY A 198 2.97 4.36 -21.28
CA GLY A 198 4.30 4.76 -21.73
C GLY A 198 5.15 3.59 -22.21
N GLY A 199 6.31 3.86 -22.81
CA GLY A 199 7.21 2.83 -23.33
C GLY A 199 8.24 2.26 -22.34
N LYS A 200 8.13 2.60 -21.04
CA LYS A 200 9.08 2.17 -20.00
C LYS A 200 8.33 1.76 -18.73
N LEU A 201 8.52 0.52 -18.27
CA LEU A 201 7.85 -0.04 -17.11
C LEU A 201 8.17 0.69 -15.79
N ASN A 202 9.39 1.22 -15.64
CA ASN A 202 9.79 2.00 -14.47
C ASN A 202 9.37 3.48 -14.52
N SER A 203 8.63 3.91 -15.55
CA SER A 203 8.07 5.28 -15.61
C SER A 203 6.86 5.45 -14.70
N GLU A 204 6.36 6.68 -14.55
CA GLU A 204 5.10 6.97 -13.85
C GLU A 204 3.88 7.04 -14.81
N ASN A 205 3.95 6.33 -15.94
CA ASN A 205 2.88 6.29 -16.94
C ASN A 205 1.97 5.07 -16.74
N TRP A 206 1.28 5.05 -15.60
CA TRP A 206 0.50 3.91 -15.12
C TRP A 206 -0.82 4.36 -14.46
N GLY A 207 -1.82 3.48 -14.46
CA GLY A 207 -3.10 3.77 -13.80
C GLY A 207 -2.93 4.19 -12.33
N THR A 208 -2.08 3.52 -11.56
CA THR A 208 -1.87 3.87 -10.15
C THR A 208 -1.21 5.24 -9.95
N ALA A 209 -0.47 5.75 -10.95
CA ALA A 209 0.06 7.13 -10.91
C ALA A 209 -1.04 8.20 -11.00
N ILE A 210 -2.18 7.89 -11.62
CA ILE A 210 -3.35 8.79 -11.62
C ILE A 210 -3.98 8.82 -10.23
N VAL A 211 -4.14 7.66 -9.59
CA VAL A 211 -4.65 7.57 -8.20
C VAL A 211 -3.70 8.28 -7.24
N LEU A 212 -2.38 8.17 -7.44
CA LEU A 212 -1.37 8.87 -6.64
C LEU A 212 -1.57 10.39 -6.70
N LYS A 213 -1.83 10.93 -7.88
CA LYS A 213 -1.95 12.38 -8.10
C LYS A 213 -3.31 12.94 -7.69
N THR A 214 -4.36 12.13 -7.77
CA THR A 214 -5.75 12.63 -7.66
C THR A 214 -6.50 12.08 -6.45
N GLY A 215 -6.00 11.02 -5.81
CA GLY A 215 -6.67 10.31 -4.72
C GLY A 215 -7.98 9.64 -5.12
N LYS A 216 -8.23 9.40 -6.43
CA LYS A 216 -9.50 8.82 -6.89
C LYS A 216 -9.38 8.06 -8.21
N TRP A 217 -10.34 7.17 -8.44
CA TRP A 217 -10.57 6.49 -9.72
C TRP A 217 -12.06 6.46 -10.04
N SER A 218 -12.45 6.74 -11.28
CA SER A 218 -13.86 6.80 -11.70
C SER A 218 -14.10 5.84 -12.86
N SER A 219 -15.07 4.94 -12.68
CA SER A 219 -15.40 3.91 -13.66
C SER A 219 -16.88 3.93 -14.01
N LYS A 220 -17.20 3.78 -15.29
CA LYS A 220 -18.57 3.76 -15.80
C LYS A 220 -19.18 2.37 -15.63
N ILE A 221 -20.33 2.28 -15.00
CA ILE A 221 -21.11 1.04 -14.97
C ILE A 221 -21.62 0.74 -16.38
N PRO A 222 -21.43 -0.49 -16.92
CA PRO A 222 -21.88 -0.82 -18.27
C PRO A 222 -23.38 -0.53 -18.46
N ALA A 223 -23.74 0.22 -19.50
CA ALA A 223 -25.10 0.72 -19.68
C ALA A 223 -26.11 -0.39 -19.99
N GLY A 224 -25.69 -1.46 -20.67
CA GLY A 224 -26.53 -2.58 -21.03
C GLY A 224 -26.65 -3.67 -19.96
N ILE A 225 -25.97 -3.53 -18.82
CA ILE A 225 -25.92 -4.56 -17.77
C ILE A 225 -27.30 -4.86 -17.19
N LYS A 226 -27.55 -6.14 -16.92
CA LYS A 226 -28.75 -6.59 -16.21
C LYS A 226 -28.81 -5.95 -14.80
N PRO A 227 -29.96 -5.38 -14.39
CA PRO A 227 -30.15 -4.88 -13.03
C PRO A 227 -30.03 -5.97 -11.96
N GLY A 228 -29.70 -5.57 -10.74
CA GLY A 228 -29.67 -6.42 -9.56
C GLY A 228 -28.60 -6.04 -8.55
N ASN A 229 -28.35 -6.95 -7.60
CA ASN A 229 -27.32 -6.80 -6.59
C ASN A 229 -25.95 -7.17 -7.16
N TYR A 230 -24.96 -6.31 -6.96
CA TYR A 230 -23.59 -6.55 -7.37
C TYR A 230 -22.60 -6.18 -6.27
N LEU A 231 -21.48 -6.89 -6.20
CA LEU A 231 -20.28 -6.37 -5.58
C LEU A 231 -19.49 -5.61 -6.64
N ILE A 232 -18.96 -4.44 -6.28
CA ILE A 232 -17.92 -3.76 -7.03
C ILE A 232 -16.60 -3.88 -6.28
N ARG A 233 -15.52 -4.21 -6.99
CA ARG A 233 -14.17 -4.37 -6.45
C ARG A 233 -13.21 -3.46 -7.18
N HIS A 234 -12.54 -2.57 -6.44
CA HIS A 234 -11.45 -1.75 -6.95
C HIS A 234 -10.14 -2.37 -6.49
N GLU A 235 -9.16 -2.42 -7.38
CA GLU A 235 -7.85 -2.97 -7.07
C GLU A 235 -6.75 -2.14 -7.67
N LEU A 236 -5.76 -1.82 -6.83
CA LEU A 236 -4.46 -1.33 -7.24
C LEU A 236 -3.46 -2.48 -7.12
N LEU A 237 -2.63 -2.68 -8.15
CA LEU A 237 -1.50 -3.61 -8.09
C LEU A 237 -0.21 -2.80 -8.17
N ALA A 238 0.50 -2.64 -7.06
CA ALA A 238 1.80 -1.97 -7.06
C ALA A 238 2.92 -2.94 -7.46
N LEU A 239 3.77 -2.50 -8.38
CA LEU A 239 4.84 -3.29 -9.01
C LEU A 239 6.24 -2.69 -8.77
N HIS A 240 6.34 -1.73 -7.86
CA HIS A 240 7.59 -0.99 -7.59
C HIS A 240 8.71 -1.87 -7.01
N GLN A 241 8.37 -3.03 -6.42
CA GLN A 241 9.35 -4.03 -5.98
C GLN A 241 9.45 -5.16 -7.01
N SER A 242 10.66 -5.39 -7.52
CA SER A 242 10.91 -6.42 -8.52
C SER A 242 10.42 -7.79 -8.05
N ASN A 243 9.63 -8.45 -8.90
CA ASN A 243 9.08 -9.79 -8.70
C ASN A 243 8.20 -9.97 -7.44
N THR A 244 7.79 -8.86 -6.83
CA THR A 244 7.11 -8.84 -5.53
C THR A 244 5.82 -8.02 -5.66
N PRO A 245 4.78 -8.58 -6.30
CA PRO A 245 3.52 -7.86 -6.52
C PRO A 245 2.81 -7.55 -5.20
N GLN A 246 2.17 -6.39 -5.15
CA GLN A 246 1.42 -5.92 -3.98
C GLN A 246 0.00 -5.56 -4.40
N PHE A 247 -1.00 -6.33 -3.96
CA PHE A 247 -2.39 -6.12 -4.33
C PHE A 247 -3.16 -5.39 -3.22
N TYR A 248 -3.98 -4.41 -3.58
CA TYR A 248 -4.81 -3.60 -2.68
C TYR A 248 -6.28 -3.64 -3.13
N PRO A 249 -7.05 -4.67 -2.73
CA PRO A 249 -8.41 -4.87 -3.23
C PRO A 249 -9.49 -4.49 -2.20
N GLU A 250 -10.37 -3.55 -2.53
CA GLU A 250 -11.54 -3.22 -1.71
C GLU A 250 -12.85 -3.48 -2.44
N CYS A 251 -13.83 -4.02 -1.70
CA CYS A 251 -15.17 -4.32 -2.22
C CYS A 251 -16.26 -3.44 -1.61
N ALA A 252 -17.31 -3.18 -2.38
CA ALA A 252 -18.53 -2.51 -1.91
C ALA A 252 -19.80 -3.13 -2.51
N GLN A 253 -20.92 -2.96 -1.80
CA GLN A 253 -22.25 -3.43 -2.19
C GLN A 253 -23.00 -2.36 -2.98
N ILE A 254 -23.41 -2.70 -4.19
CA ILE A 254 -24.22 -1.83 -5.05
C ILE A 254 -25.46 -2.56 -5.55
N GLU A 255 -26.50 -1.80 -5.86
CA GLU A 255 -27.68 -2.26 -6.57
C GLU A 255 -27.75 -1.52 -7.91
N ILE A 256 -27.47 -2.25 -8.99
CA ILE A 256 -27.52 -1.67 -10.33
C ILE A 256 -28.98 -1.62 -10.79
N GLN A 257 -29.44 -0.43 -11.12
CA GLN A 257 -30.77 -0.12 -11.65
C GLN A 257 -30.71 0.15 -13.15
N GLY A 258 -31.82 -0.08 -13.86
CA GLY A 258 -31.95 0.18 -15.29
C GLY A 258 -32.87 -0.83 -15.97
N ALA A 259 -32.76 -0.91 -17.29
CA ALA A 259 -33.54 -1.85 -18.11
C ALA A 259 -32.64 -2.76 -18.97
N GLY A 260 -31.34 -2.78 -18.70
CA GLY A 260 -30.39 -3.64 -19.40
C GLY A 260 -30.70 -5.13 -19.17
N THR A 261 -30.21 -5.97 -20.08
CA THR A 261 -30.39 -7.42 -20.01
C THR A 261 -29.08 -8.18 -20.18
N ALA A 262 -27.99 -7.47 -20.48
CA ALA A 262 -26.71 -8.08 -20.79
C ALA A 262 -26.03 -8.62 -19.54
N LEU A 263 -25.43 -9.79 -19.69
CA LEU A 263 -24.49 -10.39 -18.74
C LEU A 263 -23.21 -10.72 -19.51
N PRO A 264 -22.05 -10.68 -18.84
CA PRO A 264 -20.80 -11.08 -19.47
C PRO A 264 -20.84 -12.57 -19.88
N PRO A 265 -20.29 -12.92 -21.06
CA PRO A 265 -20.12 -14.31 -21.42
C PRO A 265 -19.07 -14.96 -20.48
N ASP A 266 -19.07 -16.28 -20.43
CA ASP A 266 -18.25 -17.03 -19.48
C ASP A 266 -16.73 -16.87 -19.68
N THR A 267 -16.30 -16.36 -20.83
CA THR A 267 -14.91 -16.00 -21.16
C THR A 267 -14.44 -14.72 -20.48
N HIS A 268 -15.35 -13.90 -19.95
CA HIS A 268 -15.04 -12.67 -19.21
C HIS A 268 -15.18 -12.84 -17.69
N LYS A 269 -15.57 -14.05 -17.24
CA LYS A 269 -15.76 -14.34 -15.82
C LYS A 269 -14.54 -15.08 -15.25
N PHE A 270 -14.08 -14.63 -14.11
CA PHE A 270 -12.93 -15.16 -13.40
C PHE A 270 -13.29 -15.48 -11.95
N SER A 271 -12.49 -16.34 -11.34
CA SER A 271 -12.50 -16.57 -9.89
C SER A 271 -11.37 -15.75 -9.27
N ILE A 272 -11.67 -15.05 -8.18
CA ILE A 272 -10.67 -14.40 -7.32
C ILE A 272 -10.57 -15.24 -6.04
N PRO A 273 -9.40 -15.82 -5.73
CA PRO A 273 -8.05 -15.32 -6.00
C PRO A 273 -7.36 -15.69 -7.33
N THR A 274 -7.84 -16.69 -8.07
CA THR A 274 -7.04 -17.36 -9.12
C THR A 274 -6.75 -16.57 -10.41
N TYR A 275 -7.31 -15.37 -10.57
CA TYR A 275 -7.24 -14.61 -11.83
C TYR A 275 -5.83 -14.06 -12.18
N ALA A 276 -4.95 -13.91 -11.18
CA ALA A 276 -3.63 -13.28 -11.29
C ALA A 276 -2.52 -14.16 -10.68
N PRO A 277 -2.25 -15.36 -11.23
CA PRO A 277 -1.24 -16.26 -10.66
C PRO A 277 0.18 -15.64 -10.72
N MET A 278 1.08 -16.03 -9.81
CA MET A 278 2.49 -15.57 -9.81
C MET A 278 3.27 -15.93 -11.10
N SER A 279 2.74 -16.82 -11.94
CA SER A 279 3.28 -17.14 -13.26
C SER A 279 2.89 -16.14 -14.35
N ASP A 280 1.91 -15.27 -14.09
CA ASP A 280 1.51 -14.21 -15.02
C ASP A 280 2.64 -13.15 -15.11
N PRO A 281 3.16 -12.84 -16.31
CA PRO A 281 4.22 -11.85 -16.49
C PRO A 281 3.78 -10.41 -16.14
N GLY A 282 2.48 -10.14 -16.06
CA GLY A 282 1.95 -8.87 -15.55
C GLY A 282 1.90 -8.80 -14.02
N VAL A 283 2.04 -9.94 -13.33
CA VAL A 283 2.02 -10.04 -11.86
C VAL A 283 3.45 -10.10 -11.31
N ARG A 284 4.25 -11.09 -11.75
CA ARG A 284 5.63 -11.23 -11.30
C ARG A 284 6.57 -10.65 -12.34
N ILE A 285 6.91 -9.37 -12.15
CA ILE A 285 7.70 -8.60 -13.10
C ILE A 285 8.81 -7.81 -12.40
N ASP A 286 9.97 -7.70 -13.05
CA ASP A 286 11.02 -6.76 -12.69
C ASP A 286 10.96 -5.55 -13.64
N ILE A 287 10.32 -4.47 -13.18
CA ILE A 287 10.10 -3.27 -13.99
C ILE A 287 11.37 -2.47 -14.29
N TYR A 288 12.47 -2.74 -13.56
CA TYR A 288 13.72 -2.00 -13.72
C TYR A 288 14.66 -2.62 -14.74
N SER A 289 14.67 -3.96 -14.84
CA SER A 289 15.52 -4.70 -15.79
C SER A 289 14.79 -5.13 -17.07
N SER A 290 13.46 -5.16 -17.05
CA SER A 290 12.67 -5.53 -18.22
C SER A 290 12.83 -4.53 -19.37
N LYS A 291 12.97 -5.08 -20.58
CA LYS A 291 12.99 -4.32 -21.84
C LYS A 291 11.62 -4.19 -22.49
N ALA A 292 10.57 -4.69 -21.84
CA ALA A 292 9.22 -4.61 -22.39
C ALA A 292 8.76 -3.15 -22.49
N THR A 293 8.20 -2.81 -23.63
CA THR A 293 7.62 -1.49 -23.92
C THR A 293 6.11 -1.47 -23.75
N GLU A 294 5.53 -2.62 -23.43
CA GLU A 294 4.10 -2.82 -23.24
C GLU A 294 3.87 -3.60 -21.95
N TYR A 295 2.70 -3.42 -21.35
CA TYR A 295 2.26 -4.16 -20.18
C TYR A 295 0.85 -4.68 -20.41
N LYS A 296 0.68 -5.99 -20.25
CA LYS A 296 -0.63 -6.63 -20.27
C LYS A 296 -1.18 -6.72 -18.84
N VAL A 297 -2.35 -6.12 -18.63
CA VAL A 297 -3.03 -6.18 -17.34
C VAL A 297 -3.51 -7.63 -17.07
N PRO A 298 -3.23 -8.19 -15.87
CA PRO A 298 -3.72 -9.52 -15.50
C PRO A 298 -5.25 -9.62 -15.48
N GLY A 299 -5.80 -10.82 -15.62
CA GLY A 299 -7.25 -11.04 -15.45
C GLY A 299 -8.13 -10.82 -16.68
N GLY A 300 -7.58 -11.01 -17.88
CA GLY A 300 -8.36 -11.01 -19.12
C GLY A 300 -8.92 -9.66 -19.54
N PRO A 301 -9.75 -9.62 -20.61
CA PRO A 301 -10.24 -8.38 -21.19
C PRO A 301 -11.35 -7.74 -20.34
N VAL A 302 -11.49 -6.42 -20.48
CA VAL A 302 -12.63 -5.66 -19.97
C VAL A 302 -13.91 -6.08 -20.70
N TRP A 303 -14.95 -6.43 -19.95
CA TRP A 303 -16.30 -6.55 -20.48
C TRP A 303 -16.93 -5.17 -20.57
N THR A 304 -16.95 -4.61 -21.77
CA THR A 304 -17.44 -3.24 -21.99
C THR A 304 -18.92 -3.13 -21.67
N GLY A 305 -19.75 -4.08 -22.09
CA GLY A 305 -21.21 -4.07 -21.85
C GLY A 305 -21.92 -2.76 -22.25
N PHE A 306 -21.22 -1.88 -22.97
CA PHE A 306 -21.69 -0.62 -23.52
C PHE A 306 -22.36 -0.95 -24.85
N LYS A 307 -23.62 -0.53 -25.00
CA LYS A 307 -24.28 -0.43 -26.30
C LYS A 307 -24.40 1.05 -26.63
#